data_AF-A0AAI9XAA8-F1
#
_entry.id   AF-A0AAI9XAA8-F1
#
_cell.length_a   1.000
_cell.length_b   1.000
_cell.length_c   1.000
_cell.angle_alpha   90.00
_cell.angle_beta   90.00
_cell.angle_gamma   90.00
#
_symmetry.space_group_name_H-M   'P 1'
#
loop_
_entity.id
_entity.type
_entity.pdbx_description
1 polymer ?
#
loop_
_entity_poly.entity_id
_entity_poly.type
_entity_poly.pdbx_seq_one_letter_code
_entity_poly.pdbx_strand_id
1 'polypeptide(L)' 'MPHKNVGNGRGFFIELTIFPNAKDSIRIYREEVFGPFIAIASFTTEDKVVTRADDTTYGLGAAVFTRDIERAQYR' A
#
# COMPACT_ATOMS: atom_id res chain seq x y z
N MET A 1 -16.17 6.81 -9.37
CA MET A 1 -16.95 8.06 -9.20
C MET A 1 -17.27 8.18 -7.72
N PRO A 2 -17.08 9.33 -7.06
CA PRO A 2 -17.42 9.48 -5.65
C PRO A 2 -18.94 9.34 -5.44
N HIS A 3 -19.35 8.62 -4.40
CA HIS A 3 -20.72 8.48 -3.96
C HIS A 3 -21.12 9.75 -3.20
N LYS A 4 -22.06 10.50 -3.77
CA LYS A 4 -22.49 11.78 -3.19
C LYS A 4 -23.43 11.62 -1.98
N ASN A 5 -24.12 10.49 -1.90
CA ASN A 5 -25.11 10.18 -0.88
C ASN A 5 -24.82 8.77 -0.33
N VAL A 6 -24.43 8.68 0.95
CA VAL A 6 -24.17 7.40 1.64
C VAL A 6 -24.94 7.41 2.97
N GLY A 7 -25.85 6.44 3.15
CA GLY A 7 -26.81 6.46 4.26
C GLY A 7 -27.68 7.73 4.22
N ASN A 8 -27.80 8.41 5.37
CA ASN A 8 -28.49 9.70 5.49
C ASN A 8 -27.55 10.92 5.27
N GLY A 9 -26.29 10.69 4.90
CA GLY A 9 -25.26 11.73 4.76
C GLY A 9 -25.01 12.15 3.31
N ARG A 10 -24.76 13.45 3.10
CA ARG A 10 -24.24 14.02 1.84
C ARG A 10 -22.73 14.25 1.95
N GLY A 11 -21.96 13.91 0.93
CA GLY A 11 -20.50 14.08 0.94
C GLY A 11 -19.82 13.64 -0.35
N PHE A 12 -18.51 13.41 -0.31
CA PHE A 12 -17.73 12.85 -1.44
C PHE A 12 -17.10 11.53 -1.02
N PHE A 13 -17.92 10.51 -0.84
CA PHE A 13 -17.46 9.21 -0.35
C PHE A 13 -16.84 8.39 -1.48
N ILE A 14 -15.81 7.61 -1.16
CA ILE A 14 -15.16 6.70 -2.11
C ILE A 14 -15.17 5.32 -1.47
N GLU A 15 -15.52 4.30 -2.25
CA GLU A 15 -15.48 2.91 -1.80
C GLU A 15 -14.03 2.43 -1.64
N LEU A 16 -13.79 1.59 -0.62
CA LEU A 16 -12.52 0.92 -0.45
C LEU A 16 -12.19 0.11 -1.71
N THR A 17 -11.07 0.42 -2.35
CA THR A 17 -10.66 -0.25 -3.58
C THR A 17 -9.33 -0.95 -3.36
N ILE A 18 -9.31 -2.26 -3.63
CA ILE A 18 -8.12 -3.11 -3.45
C ILE A 18 -7.59 -3.55 -4.81
N PHE A 19 -6.29 -3.38 -5.03
CA PHE A 19 -5.56 -3.88 -6.19
C PHE A 19 -4.69 -5.07 -5.77
N PRO A 20 -5.19 -6.31 -5.88
CA PRO A 20 -4.37 -7.49 -5.63
C PRO A 20 -3.34 -7.69 -6.75
N ASN A 21 -2.21 -8.31 -6.42
CA ASN A 21 -1.13 -8.64 -7.35
C ASN A 21 -0.58 -7.41 -8.10
N ALA A 22 -0.41 -6.30 -7.40
CA ALA A 22 0.14 -5.07 -7.94
C ALA A 22 1.58 -5.30 -8.46
N LYS A 23 1.83 -4.85 -9.69
CA LYS A 23 3.15 -4.86 -10.33
C LYS A 23 3.84 -3.51 -10.10
N ASP A 24 5.16 -3.49 -10.04
CA ASP A 24 5.93 -2.26 -9.74
C ASP A 24 5.68 -1.11 -10.71
N SER A 25 5.38 -1.43 -11.97
CA SER A 25 5.20 -0.44 -13.03
C SER A 25 3.83 0.24 -13.05
N ILE A 26 2.86 -0.19 -12.22
CA ILE A 26 1.52 0.42 -12.25
C ILE A 26 1.49 1.70 -11.43
N ARG A 27 0.81 2.72 -11.94
CA ARG A 27 0.77 4.06 -11.31
C ARG A 27 0.28 4.04 -9.87
N ILE A 28 -0.76 3.27 -9.56
CA ILE A 28 -1.32 3.18 -8.20
C ILE A 28 -0.31 2.65 -7.16
N TYR A 29 0.76 1.95 -7.60
CA TYR A 29 1.82 1.47 -6.73
C TYR A 29 2.95 2.50 -6.53
N ARG A 30 3.11 3.44 -7.47
CA ARG A 30 4.23 4.42 -7.49
C ARG A 30 3.83 5.83 -7.09
N GLU A 31 2.58 6.19 -7.30
CA GLU A 31 2.04 7.54 -7.06
C GLU A 31 1.07 7.53 -5.88
N GLU A 32 1.17 8.54 -5.02
CA GLU A 32 0.29 8.68 -3.87
C GLU A 32 -1.14 9.07 -4.29
N VAL A 33 -2.12 8.26 -3.88
CA VAL A 33 -3.53 8.41 -4.28
C VAL A 33 -4.34 9.28 -3.32
N PHE A 34 -3.90 9.39 -2.05
CA PHE A 34 -4.57 10.18 -1.01
C PHE A 34 -6.05 9.79 -0.74
N GLY A 35 -6.43 8.54 -1.02
CA GLY A 35 -7.79 8.01 -0.83
C GLY A 35 -7.81 6.58 -0.29
N PRO A 36 -8.99 5.95 -0.15
CA PRO A 36 -9.15 4.62 0.43
C PRO A 36 -8.76 3.51 -0.57
N PHE A 37 -7.51 3.50 -1.00
CA PHE A 37 -6.95 2.57 -1.97
C PHE A 37 -5.81 1.77 -1.35
N ILE A 38 -5.76 0.48 -1.65
CA ILE A 38 -4.68 -0.41 -1.19
C ILE A 38 -4.14 -1.20 -2.38
N ALA A 39 -2.83 -1.16 -2.61
CA ALA A 39 -2.13 -2.01 -3.55
C ALA A 39 -1.42 -3.15 -2.79
N ILE A 40 -1.66 -4.39 -3.18
CA ILE A 40 -1.07 -5.57 -2.54
C ILE A 40 -0.15 -6.25 -3.54
N ALA A 41 1.12 -6.41 -3.19
CA ALA A 41 2.08 -7.11 -4.01
C ALA A 41 2.77 -8.23 -3.23
N SER A 42 2.96 -9.38 -3.87
CA SER A 42 3.67 -10.51 -3.29
C SER A 42 5.18 -10.39 -3.52
N PHE A 43 5.93 -11.07 -2.66
CA PHE A 43 7.38 -11.23 -2.74
C PHE A 43 7.77 -12.63 -2.27
N THR A 44 8.98 -13.08 -2.59
CA THR A 44 9.45 -14.43 -2.24
C THR A 44 10.63 -14.45 -1.28
N THR A 45 11.44 -13.39 -1.25
CA THR A 45 12.60 -13.28 -0.36
C THR A 45 12.64 -11.92 0.29
N GLU A 46 13.21 -11.86 1.49
CA GLU A 46 13.32 -10.64 2.28
C GLU A 46 14.18 -9.58 1.59
N ASP A 47 15.38 -9.94 1.10
CA ASP A 47 16.26 -9.00 0.39
C ASP A 47 15.58 -8.32 -0.81
N LYS A 48 14.74 -9.08 -1.54
CA LYS A 48 13.99 -8.55 -2.68
C LYS A 48 12.90 -7.58 -2.24
N VAL A 49 12.20 -7.86 -1.14
CA VAL A 49 11.12 -6.97 -0.67
C VAL A 49 11.68 -5.70 -0.05
N VAL A 50 12.83 -5.77 0.64
CA VAL A 50 13.50 -4.59 1.20
C VAL A 50 13.98 -3.69 0.07
N THR A 51 14.71 -4.24 -0.91
CA THR A 51 15.16 -3.47 -2.10
C THR A 51 13.98 -2.82 -2.83
N ARG A 52 12.87 -3.55 -2.96
CA ARG A 52 11.65 -3.06 -3.61
C ARG A 52 10.94 -1.98 -2.78
N ALA A 53 10.93 -2.09 -1.46
CA ALA A 53 10.37 -1.08 -0.56
C ALA A 53 11.18 0.22 -0.60
N ASP A 54 12.50 0.11 -0.78
CA ASP A 54 13.40 1.27 -0.94
C ASP A 54 13.34 1.91 -2.34
N ASP A 55 12.86 1.19 -3.36
CA ASP A 55 12.62 1.73 -4.71
C ASP A 55 11.33 2.57 -4.75
N THR A 56 11.41 3.74 -4.15
CA THR A 56 10.34 4.74 -4.15
C THR A 56 10.93 6.15 -4.13
N THR A 57 10.18 7.12 -4.65
CA THR A 57 10.56 8.54 -4.54
C THR A 57 10.16 9.15 -3.19
N TYR A 58 9.49 8.38 -2.33
CA TYR A 58 9.00 8.79 -1.02
C TYR A 58 9.79 8.09 0.10
N GLY A 59 9.52 8.42 1.37
CA GLY A 59 10.23 7.81 2.50
C GLY A 59 9.67 8.18 3.87
N LEU A 60 8.36 8.41 3.98
CA LEU A 60 7.75 8.90 5.22
C LEU A 60 7.75 7.85 6.34
N GLY A 61 7.46 6.59 6.01
CA GLY A 61 7.42 5.52 6.99
C GLY A 61 7.10 4.17 6.35
N ALA A 62 7.50 3.11 7.04
CA ALA A 62 7.21 1.73 6.69
C ALA A 62 6.88 0.95 7.98
N ALA A 63 6.14 -0.14 7.83
CA ALA A 63 5.80 -1.04 8.94
C ALA A 63 6.09 -2.48 8.55
N VAL A 64 6.70 -3.23 9.46
CA VAL A 64 6.99 -4.66 9.30
C VAL A 64 6.13 -5.44 10.28
N PHE A 65 5.43 -6.45 9.77
CA PHE A 65 4.63 -7.37 10.58
C PHE A 65 5.29 -8.75 10.60
N THR A 66 5.87 -9.10 11.74
CA THR A 66 6.54 -10.39 11.96
C THR A 66 6.45 -10.76 13.44
N ARG A 67 6.56 -12.06 13.74
CA ARG A 67 6.73 -12.57 15.11
C ARG A 67 8.20 -12.84 15.45
N ASP A 68 9.06 -12.78 14.46
CA ASP A 68 10.50 -13.01 14.57
C ASP A 68 11.19 -11.68 14.87
N ILE A 69 11.86 -11.61 16.02
CA ILE A 69 12.49 -10.40 16.50
C ILE A 69 13.78 -10.07 15.76
N GLU A 70 14.51 -11.06 15.25
CA GLU A 70 15.73 -10.84 14.47
C GLU A 70 15.37 -10.20 13.13
N ARG A 71 14.35 -10.75 12.47
CA ARG A 71 13.78 -10.17 11.24
C ARG A 71 13.22 -8.76 11.45
N ALA A 72 12.56 -8.51 12.60
CA ALA A 72 12.04 -7.18 12.92
C ALA A 72 13.16 -6.13 13.07
N GLN A 73 14.35 -6.55 13.51
CA GLN A 73 15.52 -5.68 13.69
C GLN A 73 16.44 -5.65 12.46
N TYR A 74 16.11 -6.43 11.41
CA TYR A 74 16.95 -6.65 10.24
C TYR A 74 18.38 -7.07 10.64
N ARG A 75 18.47 -8.11 11.47
CA ARG A 75 19.71 -8.67 12.03
C ARG A 75 19.94 -10.11 11.62
#